data_AF-A0A4Y8Q8C1-F1
#
_entry.id   AF-A0A4Y8Q8C1-F1
#
_cell.length_a   1.000
_cell.length_b   1.000
_cell.length_c   1.000
_cell.angle_alpha   90.00
_cell.angle_beta   90.00
_cell.angle_gamma   90.00
#
_symmetry.space_group_name_H-M   'P 1'
#
loop_
_entity.id
_entity.type
_entity.pdbx_description
1 polymer ?
#
loop_
_entity_poly.entity_id
_entity_poly.type
_entity_poly.pdbx_seq_one_letter_code
_entity_poly.pdbx_strand_id
1 'polypeptide(L)' 'MQDILNRQIEQLRGQMVLLGISHGFLHPEVQLCSRRLDQLLLQYYELTRVKPSAP' A
#
# COMPACT_ATOMS: atom_id res chain seq x y z
N MET A 1 -14.85 -2.87 -3.88
CA MET A 1 -13.56 -2.52 -4.51
C MET A 1 -12.63 -1.81 -3.51
N GLN A 2 -13.07 -0.70 -2.92
CA GLN A 2 -12.28 0.08 -1.95
C GLN A 2 -11.88 -0.72 -0.69
N ASP A 3 -12.78 -1.57 -0.16
CA ASP A 3 -12.46 -2.42 1.00
C ASP A 3 -11.43 -3.51 0.71
N ILE A 4 -11.43 -4.07 -0.50
CA ILE A 4 -10.44 -5.06 -0.95
C ILE A 4 -9.06 -4.39 -1.02
N LEU A 5 -9.02 -3.19 -1.57
CA LEU A 5 -7.79 -2.42 -1.70
C LEU A 5 -7.22 -2.01 -0.32
N ASN A 6 -8.08 -1.57 0.60
CA ASN A 6 -7.72 -1.29 1.98
C ASN A 6 -7.11 -2.51 2.68
N ARG A 7 -7.72 -3.69 2.55
CA ARG A 7 -7.17 -4.92 3.12
C ARG A 7 -5.80 -5.26 2.55
N GLN A 8 -5.61 -5.10 1.25
CA GLN A 8 -4.31 -5.36 0.60
C GLN A 8 -3.24 -4.37 1.08
N ILE A 9 -3.58 -3.09 1.23
CA ILE A 9 -2.69 -2.06 1.78
C ILE A 9 -2.23 -2.42 3.18
N GLU A 10 -3.16 -2.78 4.08
CA GLU A 10 -2.82 -3.13 5.46
C GLU A 10 -2.01 -4.43 5.55
N GLN A 11 -2.35 -5.45 4.76
CA GLN A 11 -1.55 -6.69 4.68
C GLN A 11 -0.12 -6.41 4.24
N LEU A 12 0.06 -5.58 3.21
CA LEU A 12 1.37 -5.26 2.67
C LEU A 12 2.19 -4.37 3.62
N ARG A 13 1.54 -3.44 4.33
CA ARG A 13 2.14 -2.67 5.43
C ARG A 13 2.69 -3.59 6.52
N GLY A 14 1.90 -4.58 6.95
CA GLY A 14 2.34 -5.57 7.94
C GLY A 14 3.58 -6.34 7.48
N GLN A 15 3.59 -6.81 6.22
CA GLN A 15 4.75 -7.51 5.65
C GLN A 15 5.99 -6.61 5.58
N MET A 16 5.84 -5.36 5.16
CA MET A 16 6.96 -4.41 5.08
C MET A 16 7.56 -4.14 6.45
N VAL A 17 6.75 -4.04 7.51
CA VAL A 17 7.22 -3.87 8.89
C VAL A 17 8.01 -5.10 9.35
N LEU A 18 7.48 -6.31 9.14
CA LEU A 18 8.16 -7.55 9.53
C LEU A 18 9.50 -7.72 8.80
N LEU A 19 9.52 -7.45 7.49
CA LEU A 19 10.75 -7.49 6.69
C LEU A 19 11.74 -6.39 7.11
N GLY A 20 11.25 -5.19 7.43
CA GLY A 20 12.07 -4.07 7.89
C GLY A 20 12.73 -4.32 9.25
N ILE A 21 12.00 -4.98 10.17
CA ILE A 21 12.56 -5.43 11.45
C ILE A 21 13.61 -6.52 11.24
N SER A 22 13.36 -7.47 10.33
CA SER A 22 14.21 -8.65 10.15
C SER A 22 15.48 -8.37 9.34
N HIS A 23 15.39 -7.50 8.33
CA HIS A 23 16.46 -7.30 7.33
C HIS A 23 16.95 -5.84 7.22
N GLY A 24 16.25 -4.90 7.85
CA GLY A 24 16.53 -3.47 7.72
C GLY A 24 15.88 -2.84 6.48
N PHE A 25 15.79 -1.50 6.51
CA PHE A 25 15.02 -0.74 5.53
C PHE A 25 15.50 -0.88 4.08
N LEU A 26 16.81 -0.99 3.85
CA LEU A 26 17.39 -1.06 2.51
C LEU A 26 17.35 -2.46 1.89
N HIS A 27 16.80 -3.46 2.59
CA HIS A 27 16.71 -4.81 2.07
C HIS A 27 15.87 -4.85 0.77
N PRO A 28 16.28 -5.58 -0.28
CA PRO A 28 15.58 -5.61 -1.56
C PRO A 28 14.10 -5.98 -1.45
N GLU A 29 13.74 -6.87 -0.53
CA GLU A 29 12.35 -7.26 -0.31
C GLU A 29 11.53 -6.16 0.37
N VAL A 30 12.13 -5.40 1.30
CA VAL A 30 11.49 -4.22 1.91
C VAL A 30 11.24 -3.15 0.84
N GLN A 31 12.23 -2.92 -0.02
CA GLN A 31 12.13 -1.97 -1.13
C GLN A 31 11.09 -2.41 -2.17
N LEU A 32 10.99 -3.70 -2.47
CA LEU A 32 9.95 -4.26 -3.34
C LEU A 32 8.56 -4.09 -2.72
N CYS A 33 8.45 -4.35 -1.41
CA CYS A 33 7.21 -4.16 -0.65
C CYS A 33 6.77 -2.69 -0.68
N SER A 34 7.70 -1.75 -0.47
CA SER A 34 7.45 -0.31 -0.57
C SER A 34 6.91 0.09 -1.93
N ARG A 35 7.54 -0.35 -3.03
CA ARG A 35 7.06 -0.02 -4.40
C ARG A 35 5.65 -0.55 -4.67
N ARG A 36 5.33 -1.76 -4.19
CA ARG A 36 3.99 -2.34 -4.32
C ARG A 36 2.97 -1.57 -3.47
N LEU A 37 3.36 -1.12 -2.29
CA LEU A 37 2.52 -0.31 -1.41
C LEU A 37 2.18 1.03 -2.06
N ASP A 38 3.17 1.69 -2.67
CA ASP A 38 2.97 2.94 -3.41
C ASP A 38 1.95 2.77 -4.55
N GLN A 39 2.04 1.67 -5.31
CA GLN A 39 1.07 1.37 -6.37
C GLN A 39 -0.36 1.17 -5.86
N LEU A 40 -0.53 0.48 -4.73
CA LEU A 40 -1.84 0.29 -4.12
C LEU A 40 -2.40 1.61 -3.57
N LEU A 41 -1.56 2.46 -2.98
CA LEU A 41 -1.97 3.78 -2.50
C LEU A 41 -2.42 4.69 -3.64
N LEU A 42 -1.71 4.69 -4.78
CA LEU A 42 -2.13 5.44 -5.97
C LEU A 42 -3.51 4.98 -6.46
N GLN A 43 -3.74 3.66 -6.55
CA GLN A 43 -5.06 3.11 -6.92
C GLN A 43 -6.15 3.52 -5.92
N TYR A 44 -5.83 3.54 -4.62
CA TYR A 44 -6.75 4.00 -3.59
C TYR A 44 -7.15 5.44 -3.81
N TYR A 45 -6.16 6.31 -4.04
CA TYR A 45 -6.39 7.72 -4.27
C TYR A 45 -7.23 7.97 -5.52
N GLU A 46 -6.93 7.30 -6.63
CA GLU A 46 -7.75 7.42 -7.84
C GLU A 46 -9.21 7.00 -7.60
N LEU A 47 -9.44 5.89 -6.90
CA LEU A 47 -10.79 5.45 -6.53
C LEU A 47 -11.50 6.44 -5.59
N THR A 48 -10.77 7.12 -4.70
CA THR A 48 -11.34 8.12 -3.79
C THR A 48 -11.63 9.45 -4.50
N ARG A 49 -10.81 9.84 -5.49
CA ARG A 49 -10.99 11.06 -6.29
C ARG A 49 -12.18 10.98 -7.25
N VAL A 50 -12.57 9.77 -7.66
CA VAL A 50 -13.74 9.52 -8.52
C VAL A 50 -15.06 9.54 -7.74
N LYS A 51 -15.06 9.73 -6.40
CA LYS A 51 -16.30 10.13 -5.72
C LYS A 51 -16.69 11.52 -6.24
N PRO A 52 -17.85 11.68 -6.88
CA PRO A 52 -18.26 13.00 -7.35
C PRO A 52 -18.31 13.92 -6.13
N SER A 53 -17.53 14.99 -6.16
CA SER A 53 -17.88 16.20 -5.44
C SER A 53 -19.32 16.52 -5.85
N ALA A 54 -20.26 16.20 -4.97
CA ALA A 54 -21.66 16.59 -5.09
C ALA A 54 -21.74 18.14 -5.16
N PRO A 55 -22.78 18.68 -5.80
CA PRO A 55 -22.77 19.95 -6.55
C PRO A 55 -22.46 21.20 -5.73
#